data_AF-A0A8X6RKC5-F1
#
_entry.id   AF-A0A8X6RKC5-F1
#
_cell.length_a   1.000
_cell.length_b   1.000
_cell.length_c   1.000
_cell.angle_alpha   90.00
_cell.angle_beta   90.00
_cell.angle_gamma   90.00
#
_symmetry.space_group_name_H-M   'P 1'
#
loop_
_entity.id
_entity.type
_entity.pdbx_description
1 polymer ?
#
loop_
_entity_poly.entity_id
_entity_poly.type
_entity_poly.pdbx_seq_one_letter_code
_entity_poly.pdbx_strand_id
1 'polypeptide(L)'
;MFKLRYFPNAWKTAVVIPILKPGKNPKLADSHRPISLLPILSKLAEKIISARDLTTSSRGITSLHRSSTGSVLVSPPLINYLE
;
A
#
# COMPACT_ATOMS: atom_id res chain seq x y z
N MET A 1 6.22 18.11 8.90
CA MET A 1 4.90 17.44 8.85
C MET A 1 4.74 16.41 9.97
N PHE A 2 5.42 15.25 9.95
CA PHE A 2 5.25 14.26 11.03
C PHE A 2 5.84 14.65 12.40
N LYS A 3 6.92 15.46 12.43
CA LYS A 3 7.48 16.02 13.68
C LYS A 3 6.54 17.00 14.40
N LEU A 4 5.68 17.70 13.65
CA LEU A 4 4.73 18.68 14.20
C LEU A 4 3.39 18.04 14.60
N ARG A 5 3.24 16.71 14.44
CA ARG A 5 1.97 15.96 14.62
C ARG A 5 0.78 16.59 13.90
N TYR A 6 1.04 17.38 12.86
CA TYR A 6 0.04 18.16 12.15
C TYR A 6 0.01 17.73 10.68
N PHE A 7 -1.18 17.37 10.24
CA PHE A 7 -1.46 17.04 8.85
C PHE A 7 -2.30 18.17 8.22
N PRO A 8 -1.76 18.90 7.22
CA PRO A 8 -2.43 20.05 6.63
C PRO A 8 -3.83 19.73 6.11
N ASN A 9 -4.79 20.66 6.31
CA ASN A 9 -6.16 20.50 5.80
C ASN A 9 -6.19 20.36 4.27
N ALA A 10 -5.37 21.13 3.55
CA ALA A 10 -5.26 21.05 2.10
C ALA A 10 -4.91 19.64 1.58
N TRP A 11 -4.24 18.81 2.40
CA TRP A 11 -3.92 17.44 2.03
C TRP A 11 -5.11 16.51 2.35
N LYS A 12 -5.90 16.80 3.38
CA LYS A 12 -7.09 15.99 3.75
C LYS A 12 -8.29 16.23 2.84
N THR A 13 -8.35 17.38 2.17
CA THR A 13 -9.46 17.75 1.30
C THR A 13 -9.35 17.06 -0.05
N ALA A 14 -10.38 16.33 -0.43
CA ALA A 14 -10.50 15.68 -1.74
C ALA A 14 -11.59 16.35 -2.58
N VAL A 15 -11.43 16.32 -3.91
CA VAL A 15 -12.49 16.70 -4.84
C VAL A 15 -13.37 15.47 -5.07
N VAL A 16 -14.68 15.59 -4.82
CA VAL A 16 -15.63 14.50 -5.06
C VAL A 16 -16.17 14.59 -6.48
N ILE A 17 -15.96 13.55 -7.28
CA ILE A 17 -16.42 13.46 -8.66
C ILE A 17 -17.48 12.34 -8.73
N PRO A 18 -18.75 12.65 -9.03
CA PRO A 18 -19.78 11.63 -9.23
C PRO A 18 -19.63 10.98 -10.61
N ILE A 19 -19.56 9.64 -10.64
CA ILE A 19 -19.52 8.86 -11.89
C ILE A 19 -20.83 8.10 -12.05
N LEU A 20 -21.49 8.27 -13.20
CA LEU A 20 -22.76 7.59 -13.51
C LEU A 20 -22.56 6.07 -13.60
N LYS A 21 -23.43 5.32 -12.91
CA LYS A 21 -23.53 3.85 -13.03
C LYS A 21 -24.02 3.50 -14.46
N PRO A 22 -23.41 2.52 -15.14
CA PRO A 22 -23.87 2.10 -16.46
C PRO A 22 -25.35 1.69 -16.46
N GLY A 23 -26.10 2.13 -17.48
CA GLY A 23 -27.52 1.78 -17.64
C GLY A 23 -28.48 2.39 -16.60
N LYS A 24 -28.03 3.36 -15.80
CA LYS A 24 -28.88 4.04 -14.81
C LYS A 24 -29.27 5.45 -15.27
N ASN A 25 -30.37 5.97 -14.71
CA ASN A 25 -30.91 7.28 -15.08
C ASN A 25 -30.04 8.42 -14.51
N PRO A 26 -29.45 9.30 -15.34
CA PRO A 26 -28.57 10.37 -14.87
C PRO A 26 -29.25 11.44 -14.01
N LYS A 27 -30.59 11.50 -13.98
CA LYS A 27 -31.32 12.47 -13.16
C LYS A 27 -31.44 12.06 -11.69
N LEU A 28 -31.20 10.78 -11.38
CA LEU A 28 -31.30 10.27 -10.01
C LEU A 28 -29.93 10.33 -9.32
N ALA A 29 -29.91 10.85 -8.10
CA ALA A 29 -28.68 10.95 -7.30
C ALA A 29 -28.04 9.56 -7.05
N ASP A 30 -28.85 8.55 -6.72
CA ASP A 30 -28.38 7.17 -6.51
C ASP A 30 -27.81 6.52 -7.77
N SER A 31 -28.05 7.09 -8.96
CA SER A 31 -27.41 6.58 -10.18
C SER A 31 -25.91 6.88 -10.23
N HIS A 32 -25.35 7.71 -9.35
CA HIS A 32 -23.94 8.05 -9.35
C HIS A 32 -23.15 7.33 -8.25
N ARG A 33 -21.86 7.12 -8.49
CA ARG A 33 -20.87 6.66 -7.50
C ARG A 33 -19.92 7.83 -7.23
N PRO A 34 -19.88 8.40 -6.01
CA PRO A 34 -18.90 9.42 -5.69
C PRO A 34 -17.51 8.79 -5.60
N ILE A 35 -16.53 9.40 -6.26
CA ILE A 35 -15.11 9.08 -6.10
C ILE A 35 -14.39 10.29 -5.51
N SER A 36 -13.63 10.06 -4.44
CA SER A 36 -12.79 11.08 -3.82
C SER A 36 -11.44 11.13 -4.52
N LEU A 37 -11.16 12.23 -5.22
CA LEU A 37 -9.87 12.51 -5.83
C LEU A 37 -8.97 13.25 -4.82
N LEU A 38 -8.09 12.50 -4.17
CA LEU A 38 -7.13 13.05 -3.21
C LEU A 38 -5.99 13.83 -3.90
N PRO A 39 -5.45 14.88 -3.26
CA PRO A 39 -4.24 15.55 -3.71
C PRO A 39 -3.05 14.58 -3.69
N ILE A 40 -2.10 14.78 -4.61
CA ILE A 40 -0.92 13.90 -4.80
C ILE A 40 -0.16 13.69 -3.50
N LEU A 41 -0.05 14.74 -2.68
CA LEU A 41 0.67 14.72 -1.41
C LEU A 41 0.05 13.74 -0.39
N SER A 42 -1.27 13.55 -0.40
CA SER A 42 -1.94 12.56 0.45
C SER A 42 -1.71 11.14 -0.01
N LYS A 43 -1.79 10.89 -1.32
CA LYS A 43 -1.46 9.59 -1.90
C LYS A 43 -0.01 9.18 -1.62
N LEU A 44 0.91 10.15 -1.66
CA LEU A 44 2.30 9.92 -1.32
C LEU A 44 2.47 9.59 0.17
N ALA A 45 1.78 10.33 1.05
CA ALA A 45 1.80 10.07 2.49
C ALA A 45 1.28 8.66 2.81
N GLU A 46 0.17 8.24 2.20
CA GLU A 46 -0.37 6.87 2.31
C GLU A 46 0.69 5.84 1.89
N LYS A 47 1.32 6.01 0.72
CA LYS A 47 2.34 5.08 0.24
C LYS A 47 3.53 4.96 1.20
N ILE A 48 3.99 6.07 1.78
CA ILE A 48 5.08 6.08 2.77
C ILE A 48 4.67 5.33 4.05
N ILE A 49 3.44 5.56 4.53
CA ILE A 49 2.92 4.90 5.73
C ILE A 49 2.74 3.40 5.47
N SER A 50 2.09 3.01 4.36
CA SER A 50 1.90 1.62 3.98
C SER A 50 3.22 0.88 3.78
N ALA A 51 4.23 1.53 3.19
CA ALA A 51 5.56 0.93 3.06
C ALA A 51 6.21 0.63 4.42
N ARG A 52 6.01 1.50 5.41
CA ARG A 52 6.55 1.30 6.78
C ARG A 52 5.87 0.14 7.50
N ASP A 53 4.56 -0.01 7.35
CA ASP A 53 3.82 -1.11 7.97
C ASP A 53 4.22 -2.47 7.35
N LEU A 54 4.36 -2.52 6.02
CA LEU A 54 4.79 -3.72 5.30
C LEU A 54 6.20 -4.17 5.70
N THR A 55 7.14 -3.25 5.91
CA THR A 55 8.50 -3.58 6.40
C THR A 55 8.54 -4.09 7.83
N THR A 56 7.47 -3.90 8.60
CA THR A 56 7.36 -4.35 9.99
C THR A 56 6.65 -5.70 10.05
N SER A 57 5.61 -5.90 9.23
CA SER A 57 4.91 -7.19 9.11
C SER A 57 5.78 -8.29 8.49
N SER A 58 6.65 -7.98 7.52
CA SER A 58 7.53 -8.98 6.90
C SER A 58 8.61 -9.51 7.85
N ARG A 59 9.01 -8.72 8.86
CA ARG A 59 10.00 -9.12 9.88
C ARG A 59 9.47 -10.13 10.91
N GLY A 60 8.16 -10.25 11.07
CA GLY A 60 7.54 -11.25 11.96
C GLY A 60 7.33 -12.62 11.31
N ILE A 61 7.23 -12.69 9.98
CA ILE A 61 6.90 -13.94 9.27
C ILE A 61 8.17 -14.76 8.98
N THR A 62 9.36 -14.14 8.95
CA THR A 62 10.62 -14.85 8.66
C THR A 62 11.35 -15.41 9.88
N SER A 63 10.82 -15.30 11.10
CA SER A 63 11.54 -15.68 12.34
C SER A 63 11.10 -16.97 13.02
N LEU A 64 10.10 -17.71 12.52
CA LEU A 64 9.59 -18.93 13.16
C LEU A 64 9.70 -20.16 12.27
N HIS A 65 10.90 -20.46 11.80
CA HIS A 65 11.25 -21.85 11.43
C HIS A 65 12.76 -22.10 11.57
N ARG A 66 13.24 -22.17 12.82
CA ARG A 66 14.51 -22.84 13.11
C ARG A 66 14.36 -23.64 14.39
N SER A 67 14.13 -24.95 14.22
CA SER A 67 14.86 -26.03 14.89
C SER A 67 14.19 -27.38 14.60
N SER A 68 14.82 -28.18 13.73
CA SER A 68 15.23 -29.57 14.03
C SER A 68 15.50 -30.32 12.73
N THR A 69 16.62 -31.03 12.72
CA THR A 69 16.93 -32.22 11.91
C THR A 69 17.55 -32.00 10.52
N GLY A 70 18.76 -32.55 10.37
CA GLY A 70 19.17 -33.25 9.14
C GLY A 70 20.02 -32.44 8.16
N SER A 71 21.24 -32.90 7.96
CA SER A 71 22.15 -32.55 6.87
C SER A 71 21.46 -32.43 5.50
N VAL A 72 21.48 -31.25 4.90
CA VAL A 72 21.22 -31.08 3.46
C VAL A 72 22.37 -30.23 2.92
N LEU A 73 23.14 -30.81 2.00
CA LEU A 73 24.13 -30.10 1.21
C LEU A 73 23.40 -29.02 0.41
N VAL A 74 23.54 -27.76 0.84
CA VAL A 74 23.02 -26.62 0.09
C VAL A 74 24.02 -26.35 -1.04
N SER A 75 23.66 -26.76 -2.25
CA SER A 75 24.41 -26.37 -3.45
C SER A 75 24.40 -24.84 -3.58
N PRO A 76 25.57 -24.19 -3.79
CA PRO A 76 25.62 -22.75 -3.96
C PRO A 76 24.93 -22.28 -5.25
N PRO A 77 24.43 -21.03 -5.30
CA PRO A 77 23.80 -20.48 -6.49
C PRO A 77 24.78 -20.43 -7.65
N LEU A 78 24.29 -20.74 -8.87
CA LEU A 78 25.03 -20.78 -10.14
C LEU A 78 25.82 -19.51 -10.49
N ILE A 79 25.68 -18.43 -9.71
CA ILE A 79 26.31 -17.14 -9.96
C ILE A 79 27.81 -17.11 -9.63
N ASN A 80 28.33 -18.09 -8.89
CA ASN A 80 29.74 -18.18 -8.53
C ASN A 80 30.58 -19.08 -9.48
N TYR A 81 30.01 -19.52 -10.60
CA TYR A 81 30.68 -20.40 -11.57
C TYR A 81 31.10 -19.69 -12.88
N LEU A 82 31.00 -18.35 -12.93
CA LEU A 82 31.37 -17.53 -14.09
C LEU A 82 32.40 -16.44 -13.76
N GLU A 83 33.44 -16.81 -13.01
CA GLU A 83 34.74 -16.11 -13.00
C GLU A 83 35.88 -17.12 -13.16
#